data_AF-D5UHV1-F1
#
_entry.id   AF-D5UHV1-F1
#
_cell.length_a   1.000
_cell.length_b   1.000
_cell.length_c   1.000
_cell.angle_alpha   90.00
_cell.angle_beta   90.00
_cell.angle_gamma   90.00
#
_symmetry.space_group_name_H-M   'P 1'
#
loop_
_entity.id
_entity.type
_entity.pdbx_description
1 polymer ?
#
loop_
_entity_poly.entity_id
_entity_poly.type
_entity_poly.pdbx_seq_one_letter_code
_entity_poly.pdbx_strand_id
1 'polypeptide(L)'
;MDSKDQVARADQAQARREADARTHLLGLGADTLPDRPWRPAPVPPSAVDLVQYAVHRSGDLAPDDVLQALALLPAARAEVDGLEDGLLFVARSAGLTWAQIAQAMGFRSPQACQQHWARLSARRGADA
;
A
#
# COMPACT_ATOMS: atom_id res chain seq x y z
N MET A 1 30.32 -12.94 5.54
CA MET A 1 30.16 -12.02 4.39
C MET A 1 28.75 -12.16 3.78
N ASP A 2 27.74 -12.54 4.58
CA ASP A 2 26.56 -13.24 4.06
C ASP A 2 25.23 -12.49 4.23
N SER A 3 25.17 -11.50 5.13
CA SER A 3 23.92 -10.80 5.45
C SER A 3 23.53 -9.76 4.38
N LYS A 4 24.51 -9.00 3.85
CA LYS A 4 24.28 -7.97 2.83
C LYS A 4 23.83 -8.58 1.50
N ASP A 5 24.41 -9.72 1.13
CA ASP A 5 24.07 -10.45 -0.09
C ASP A 5 22.66 -11.05 -0.03
N GLN A 6 22.22 -11.50 1.15
CA GLN A 6 20.85 -12.00 1.35
C GLN A 6 19.82 -10.88 1.25
N VAL A 7 20.08 -9.71 1.83
CA VAL A 7 19.20 -8.53 1.73
C VAL A 7 19.08 -8.10 0.26
N ALA A 8 20.20 -7.93 -0.44
CA ALA A 8 20.18 -7.52 -1.84
C ALA A 8 19.41 -8.51 -2.75
N ARG A 9 19.52 -9.82 -2.50
CA ARG A 9 18.75 -10.84 -3.24
C ARG A 9 17.25 -10.78 -2.92
N ALA A 10 16.89 -10.55 -1.65
CA ALA A 10 15.49 -10.39 -1.25
C ALA A 10 14.86 -9.15 -1.90
N ASP A 11 15.59 -8.03 -1.93
CA ASP A 11 15.17 -6.78 -2.58
C ASP A 11 14.96 -6.99 -4.09
N GLN A 12 15.88 -7.67 -4.77
CA GLN A 12 15.74 -8.00 -6.19
C GLN A 12 14.53 -8.91 -6.46
N ALA A 13 14.28 -9.89 -5.59
CA ALA A 13 13.11 -10.77 -5.71
C ALA A 13 11.81 -10.00 -5.50
N GLN A 14 11.79 -9.02 -4.59
CA GLN A 14 10.65 -8.15 -4.36
C GLN A 14 10.39 -7.24 -5.57
N ALA A 15 11.42 -6.57 -6.08
CA ALA A 15 11.30 -5.70 -7.25
C ALA A 15 10.75 -6.44 -8.49
N ARG A 16 11.15 -7.70 -8.69
CA ARG A 16 10.61 -8.54 -9.78
C ARG A 16 9.13 -8.83 -9.60
N ARG A 17 8.70 -9.25 -8.40
CA ARG A 17 7.28 -9.48 -8.10
C ARG A 17 6.44 -8.23 -8.36
N GLU A 18 6.94 -7.07 -7.95
CA GLU A 18 6.26 -5.79 -8.19
C GLU A 18 6.15 -5.45 -9.67
N ALA A 19 7.21 -5.68 -10.46
CA ALA A 19 7.20 -5.45 -11.90
C ALA A 19 6.23 -6.39 -12.63
N ASP A 20 6.21 -7.67 -12.25
CA ASP A 20 5.29 -8.68 -12.81
C ASP A 20 3.83 -8.32 -12.48
N ALA A 21 3.56 -7.96 -11.22
CA ALA A 21 2.23 -7.55 -10.78
C ALA A 21 1.76 -6.28 -11.51
N ARG A 22 2.63 -5.27 -11.64
CA ARG A 22 2.33 -4.05 -12.41
C ARG A 22 1.97 -4.38 -13.85
N THR A 23 2.81 -5.16 -14.52
CA THR A 23 2.59 -5.56 -15.92
C THR A 23 1.26 -6.29 -16.08
N HIS A 24 0.96 -7.21 -15.17
CA HIS A 24 -0.29 -7.97 -15.18
C HIS A 24 -1.51 -7.07 -14.99
N LEU A 25 -1.51 -6.20 -13.98
CA LEU A 25 -2.64 -5.30 -13.70
C LEU A 25 -2.87 -4.28 -14.80
N LEU A 26 -1.81 -3.73 -15.40
CA LEU A 26 -1.92 -2.88 -16.59
C LEU A 26 -2.54 -3.63 -17.76
N GLY A 27 -2.17 -4.90 -17.98
CA GLY A 27 -2.79 -5.76 -19.00
C GLY A 27 -4.28 -6.04 -18.77
N LEU A 28 -4.78 -5.89 -17.54
CA LEU A 28 -6.22 -5.98 -17.22
C LEU A 28 -6.96 -4.64 -17.41
N GLY A 29 -6.28 -3.60 -17.90
CA GLY A 29 -6.86 -2.28 -18.15
C GLY A 29 -6.69 -1.28 -17.00
N ALA A 30 -5.76 -1.51 -16.06
CA ALA A 30 -5.52 -0.57 -14.95
C ALA A 30 -5.03 0.83 -15.43
N ASP A 31 -4.53 0.92 -16.66
CA ASP A 31 -4.14 2.16 -17.34
C ASP A 31 -5.32 2.98 -17.86
N THR A 32 -6.50 2.36 -17.98
CA THR A 32 -7.73 2.98 -18.48
C THR A 32 -8.82 3.05 -17.41
N LEU A 33 -8.44 2.95 -16.12
CA LEU A 33 -9.39 3.07 -15.01
C LEU A 33 -10.17 4.39 -15.16
N PRO A 34 -11.51 4.34 -15.35
CA PRO A 34 -12.32 5.54 -15.36
C PRO A 34 -12.23 6.22 -13.97
N ASP A 35 -12.64 7.50 -13.89
CA ASP A 35 -12.87 8.17 -12.61
C ASP A 35 -13.59 7.21 -11.68
N ARG A 36 -12.92 6.84 -10.57
CA ARG A 36 -13.25 5.67 -9.73
C ARG A 36 -14.77 5.58 -9.59
N PRO A 37 -15.46 4.66 -10.31
CA PRO A 37 -16.90 4.79 -10.51
C PRO A 37 -17.70 4.56 -9.22
N TRP A 38 -17.06 3.94 -8.21
CA TRP A 38 -17.57 3.79 -6.86
C TRP A 38 -17.33 5.02 -5.96
N ARG A 39 -16.75 6.10 -6.49
CA ARG A 39 -16.40 7.34 -5.77
C ARG A 39 -16.98 8.55 -6.53
N PRO A 40 -18.30 8.80 -6.46
CA PRO A 40 -18.91 9.96 -7.10
C PRO A 40 -18.33 11.29 -6.57
N ALA A 41 -18.21 12.31 -7.44
CA ALA A 41 -17.66 13.63 -7.11
C ALA A 41 -18.63 14.49 -6.27
N PRO A 42 -18.15 15.43 -5.41
CA PRO A 42 -16.76 15.83 -5.18
C PRO A 42 -16.30 15.42 -3.77
N VAL A 43 -15.76 14.21 -3.61
CA VAL A 43 -14.97 13.90 -2.41
C VAL A 43 -13.64 14.66 -2.55
N PRO A 44 -13.19 15.42 -1.54
CA PRO A 44 -11.86 16.04 -1.58
C PRO A 44 -10.78 14.99 -1.89
N PRO A 45 -9.63 15.41 -2.47
CA PRO A 45 -8.50 14.51 -2.69
C PRO A 45 -8.15 13.73 -1.42
N SER A 46 -7.73 12.48 -1.57
CA SER A 46 -7.39 11.65 -0.41
C SER A 46 -6.17 12.22 0.31
N ALA A 47 -5.96 11.85 1.58
CA ALA A 47 -4.78 12.29 2.32
C ALA A 47 -3.49 11.85 1.62
N VAL A 48 -3.47 10.66 0.99
CA VAL A 48 -2.37 10.21 0.13
C VAL A 48 -2.16 11.14 -1.06
N ASP A 49 -3.22 11.53 -1.76
CA ASP A 49 -3.13 12.44 -2.92
C ASP A 49 -2.54 13.80 -2.51
N LEU A 50 -2.98 14.35 -1.38
CA LEU A 50 -2.49 15.63 -0.85
C LEU A 50 -1.02 15.56 -0.43
N VAL A 51 -0.57 14.47 0.18
CA VAL A 51 0.84 14.27 0.53
C VAL A 51 1.71 14.11 -0.72
N GLN A 52 1.24 13.38 -1.74
CA GLN A 52 1.96 13.27 -3.02
C GLN A 52 2.07 14.63 -3.72
N TYR A 53 1.00 15.42 -3.70
CA TYR A 53 1.01 16.80 -4.20
C TYR A 53 2.07 17.64 -3.47
N ALA A 54 2.13 17.55 -2.13
CA ALA A 54 3.10 18.31 -1.35
C ALA A 54 4.56 17.92 -1.68
N VAL A 55 4.84 16.63 -1.88
CA VAL A 55 6.18 16.16 -2.32
C VAL A 55 6.51 16.68 -3.72
N HIS A 56 5.56 16.58 -4.66
CA HIS A 56 5.75 17.06 -6.04
C HIS A 56 6.01 18.57 -6.11
N ARG A 57 5.32 19.35 -5.26
CA ARG A 57 5.41 20.82 -5.18
C ARG A 57 6.42 21.32 -4.16
N SER A 58 7.22 20.45 -3.56
CA SER A 58 8.08 20.76 -2.41
C SER A 58 9.02 21.95 -2.59
N GLY A 59 9.46 22.25 -3.82
CA GLY A 59 10.27 23.43 -4.13
C GLY A 59 9.55 24.78 -3.99
N ASP A 60 8.22 24.76 -4.00
CA ASP A 60 7.37 25.96 -3.98
C ASP A 60 6.54 26.10 -2.68
N LEU A 61 6.73 25.19 -1.73
CA LEU A 61 6.00 25.20 -0.45
C LEU A 61 6.74 26.04 0.61
N ALA A 62 5.99 26.82 1.37
CA ALA A 62 6.50 27.43 2.58
C ALA A 62 6.67 26.35 3.67
N PRO A 63 7.54 26.58 4.68
CA PRO A 63 7.69 25.63 5.79
C PRO A 63 6.37 25.26 6.50
N ASP A 64 5.44 26.21 6.62
CA ASP A 64 4.13 25.95 7.23
C ASP A 64 3.26 25.01 6.37
N ASP A 65 3.29 25.14 5.04
CA ASP A 65 2.59 24.22 4.12
C ASP A 65 3.12 22.78 4.27
N VAL A 66 4.43 22.62 4.49
CA VAL A 66 5.04 21.31 4.75
C VAL A 66 4.55 20.75 6.08
N LEU A 67 4.40 21.57 7.13
CA LEU A 67 3.83 21.11 8.41
C LEU A 67 2.37 20.66 8.26
N GLN A 68 1.56 21.40 7.49
CA GLN A 68 0.18 20.99 7.18
C GLN A 68 0.16 19.64 6.42
N ALA A 69 1.05 19.45 5.45
CA ALA A 69 1.18 18.17 4.74
C ALA A 69 1.63 17.03 5.67
N LEU A 70 2.54 17.28 6.61
CA LEU A 70 2.97 16.29 7.60
C LEU A 70 1.82 15.88 8.55
N ALA A 71 0.93 16.81 8.88
CA ALA A 71 -0.26 16.53 9.69
C ALA A 71 -1.23 15.55 9.00
N LEU A 72 -1.15 15.40 7.68
CA LEU A 72 -1.96 14.43 6.91
C LEU A 72 -1.37 13.01 6.91
N LEU A 73 -0.12 12.80 7.36
CA LEU A 73 0.51 11.48 7.32
C LEU A 73 -0.24 10.39 8.10
N PRO A 74 -0.80 10.62 9.30
CA PRO A 74 -1.62 9.61 9.97
C PRO A 74 -2.83 9.18 9.13
N ALA A 75 -3.55 10.14 8.54
CA ALA A 75 -4.70 9.86 7.67
C ALA A 75 -4.28 9.12 6.39
N ALA A 76 -3.18 9.53 5.75
CA ALA A 76 -2.65 8.87 4.56
C ALA A 76 -2.24 7.42 4.85
N ARG A 77 -1.65 7.16 6.02
CA ARG A 77 -1.32 5.79 6.47
C ARG A 77 -2.59 4.97 6.72
N ALA A 78 -3.59 5.54 7.39
CA ALA A 78 -4.86 4.87 7.63
C ALA A 78 -5.59 4.51 6.32
N GLU A 79 -5.51 5.38 5.30
CA GLU A 79 -6.04 5.08 3.96
C GLU A 79 -5.33 3.88 3.32
N VAL A 80 -4.00 3.81 3.37
CA VAL A 80 -3.22 2.68 2.84
C VAL A 80 -3.50 1.40 3.64
N ASP A 81 -3.51 1.48 4.96
CA ASP A 81 -3.83 0.35 5.85
C ASP A 81 -5.24 -0.19 5.58
N GLY A 82 -6.21 0.69 5.29
CA GLY A 82 -7.57 0.30 4.90
C GLY A 82 -7.64 -0.41 3.53
N LEU A 83 -6.85 0.06 2.55
CA LEU A 83 -6.74 -0.60 1.24
C LEU A 83 -6.09 -1.99 1.37
N GLU A 84 -5.05 -2.10 2.19
CA GLU A 84 -4.38 -3.38 2.46
C GLU A 84 -5.35 -4.39 3.10
N ASP A 85 -6.08 -3.99 4.13
CA ASP A 85 -7.06 -4.85 4.80
C ASP A 85 -8.20 -5.27 3.86
N GLY A 86 -8.70 -4.34 3.04
CA GLY A 86 -9.70 -4.62 2.01
C GLY A 86 -9.20 -5.63 0.97
N LEU A 87 -7.96 -5.50 0.51
CA LEU A 87 -7.37 -6.43 -0.45
C LEU A 87 -7.12 -7.81 0.19
N LEU A 88 -6.69 -7.87 1.45
CA LEU A 88 -6.56 -9.12 2.20
C LEU A 88 -7.92 -9.81 2.35
N PHE A 89 -8.98 -9.05 2.65
CA PHE A 89 -10.34 -9.59 2.69
C PHE A 89 -10.76 -10.17 1.34
N VAL A 90 -10.51 -9.47 0.23
CA VAL A 90 -10.77 -9.98 -1.13
C VAL A 90 -9.97 -11.25 -1.40
N ALA A 91 -8.68 -11.28 -1.09
CA ALA A 91 -7.83 -12.45 -1.26
C ALA A 91 -8.36 -13.67 -0.48
N ARG A 92 -8.78 -13.46 0.77
CA ARG A 92 -9.32 -14.51 1.64
C ARG A 92 -10.68 -15.01 1.16
N SER A 93 -11.57 -14.10 0.73
CA SER A 93 -12.88 -14.46 0.16
C SER A 93 -12.74 -15.20 -1.19
N ALA A 94 -11.69 -14.93 -1.95
CA ALA A 94 -11.31 -15.69 -3.15
C ALA A 94 -10.67 -17.06 -2.86
N GLY A 95 -10.54 -17.46 -1.58
CA GLY A 95 -10.01 -18.76 -1.17
C GLY A 95 -8.48 -18.85 -1.10
N LEU A 96 -7.73 -17.75 -1.30
CA LEU A 96 -6.27 -17.78 -1.26
C LEU A 96 -5.75 -18.09 0.14
N THR A 97 -4.86 -19.06 0.25
CA THR A 97 -4.24 -19.46 1.52
C THR A 97 -3.24 -18.42 2.03
N TRP A 98 -2.99 -18.42 3.34
CA TRP A 98 -1.94 -17.59 3.94
C TRP A 98 -0.55 -17.81 3.34
N ALA A 99 -0.26 -19.01 2.84
CA ALA A 99 1.01 -19.31 2.17
C ALA A 99 1.10 -18.60 0.81
N GLN A 100 0.03 -18.62 0.01
CA GLN A 100 -0.04 -17.91 -1.27
C GLN A 100 0.05 -16.39 -1.07
N ILE A 101 -0.68 -15.85 -0.09
CA ILE A 101 -0.64 -14.42 0.24
C ILE A 101 0.75 -14.02 0.74
N ALA A 102 1.34 -14.81 1.63
CA ALA A 102 2.70 -14.57 2.13
C ALA A 102 3.73 -14.54 1.00
N GLN A 103 3.66 -15.49 0.07
CA GLN A 103 4.54 -15.54 -1.09
C GLN A 103 4.36 -14.30 -1.99
N ALA A 104 3.12 -13.90 -2.27
CA ALA A 104 2.83 -12.73 -3.10
C ALA A 104 3.35 -11.43 -2.47
N MET A 105 3.17 -11.26 -1.16
CA MET A 105 3.60 -10.07 -0.41
C MET A 105 5.08 -10.11 0.03
N GLY A 106 5.82 -11.17 -0.31
CA GLY A 106 7.24 -11.30 0.03
C GLY A 106 7.54 -11.66 1.49
N PHE A 107 6.56 -12.15 2.25
CA PHE A 107 6.80 -12.65 3.60
C PHE A 107 7.59 -13.96 3.58
N ARG A 108 8.45 -14.13 4.60
CA ARG A 108 9.28 -15.33 4.78
C ARG A 108 8.49 -16.55 5.26
N SER A 109 7.27 -16.36 5.78
CA SER A 109 6.41 -17.46 6.22
C SER A 109 4.92 -17.05 6.23
N PRO A 110 3.99 -18.04 6.16
CA PRO A 110 2.56 -17.77 6.30
C PRO A 110 2.21 -17.14 7.66
N GLN A 111 2.91 -17.55 8.73
CA GLN A 111 2.69 -17.02 10.07
C GLN A 111 3.09 -15.54 10.16
N ALA A 112 4.18 -15.13 9.50
CA ALA A 112 4.59 -13.73 9.46
C ALA A 112 3.51 -12.84 8.80
N CYS A 113 2.89 -13.34 7.72
CA CYS A 113 1.76 -12.69 7.06
C CYS A 113 0.52 -12.60 7.99
N GLN A 114 0.17 -13.69 8.67
CA GLN A 114 -0.95 -13.68 9.63
C GLN A 114 -0.72 -12.70 10.79
N GLN A 115 0.49 -12.66 11.36
CA GLN A 115 0.82 -11.72 12.43
C GLN A 115 0.80 -10.27 11.93
N HIS A 116 1.27 -10.03 10.70
CA HIS A 116 1.17 -8.71 10.08
C HIS A 116 -0.28 -8.26 9.97
N TRP A 117 -1.17 -9.13 9.50
CA TRP A 117 -2.59 -8.82 9.42
C TRP A 117 -3.20 -8.56 10.80
N ALA A 118 -2.91 -9.39 11.81
CA ALA A 118 -3.38 -9.16 13.17
C ALA A 118 -2.95 -7.79 13.72
N ARG A 119 -1.71 -7.36 13.42
CA ARG A 119 -1.22 -6.02 13.79
C ARG A 119 -1.92 -4.92 12.99
N LEU A 120 -2.20 -5.13 11.71
CA LEU A 120 -2.93 -4.19 10.85
C LEU A 120 -4.34 -3.95 11.40
N SER A 121 -5.08 -5.02 11.69
CA SER A 121 -6.43 -4.93 12.26
C SER A 121 -6.44 -4.27 13.64
N ALA A 122 -5.44 -4.56 14.49
CA ALA A 122 -5.32 -3.94 15.81
C ALA A 122 -5.08 -2.43 15.73
N ARG A 123 -4.25 -1.95 14.78
CA ARG A 123 -4.04 -0.51 14.55
C ARG A 123 -5.32 0.17 14.10
N ARG A 124 -6.04 -0.42 13.14
CA ARG A 124 -7.32 0.13 12.66
C ARG A 124 -8.41 0.18 13.72
N GLY A 125 -8.42 -0.76 14.67
CA GLY A 125 -9.35 -0.74 15.80
C GLY A 125 -9.01 0.28 16.89
N ALA A 126 -7.78 0.80 16.91
CA ALA A 126 -7.36 1.87 17.82
C ALA A 126 -7.61 3.27 17.25
N ASP A 127 -7.71 3.39 15.92
CA ASP A 127 -8.02 4.63 15.18
C ASP A 127 -9.54 4.86 14.94
N ALA A 128 -10.40 3.94 15.41
CA ALA A 128 -11.86 3.99 15.30
C ALA A 128 -12.52 4.41 16.62
#